data_AF-A0AA38JNF3-F1
#
_entry.id   AF-A0AA38JNF3-F1
#
_cell.length_a   1.000
_cell.length_b   1.000
_cell.length_c   1.000
_cell.angle_alpha   90.00
_cell.angle_beta   90.00
_cell.angle_gamma   90.00
#
_symmetry.space_group_name_H-M   'P 1'
#
loop_
_entity.id
_entity.type
_entity.pdbx_description
1 polymer ?
#
loop_
_entity_poly.entity_id
_entity_poly.type
_entity_poly.pdbx_seq_one_letter_code
_entity_poly.pdbx_strand_id
1 'polypeptide(L)'
;MIVALLLRAYLRTRKLFDNKRRYGRIKDLPFGLILKIGRSRTAVEATTVSFIRSNTTIPVPRVVASDQAFGKTYMLMREVKGRDLQDMWPQLDHNQRTKVVAQLRSYVAQLRALSPSLSRGHQAGAVCGLHYTSTRDGRIASATPIGPFPNESAFNDHLILAAEPFMDETTLPAIRARMRDDHRICFTHGDLAPRNIFVDGDKVTAIIDWEESGWYPEYWETVKGMWSTIKDPEWHEAVKFIMGGDFEADWRLDRELSDHMVGAF
;
A
#
# COMPACT_ATOMS: atom_id res chain seq x y z
N MET A 1 -6.53 -18.49 17.26
CA MET A 1 -6.44 -19.93 16.91
C MET A 1 -7.78 -20.54 16.43
N ILE A 2 -8.91 -20.30 17.12
CA ILE A 2 -10.21 -20.94 16.79
C ILE A 2 -10.74 -20.52 15.41
N VAL A 3 -10.65 -19.23 15.06
CA VAL A 3 -11.09 -18.72 13.76
C VAL A 3 -10.30 -19.38 12.63
N ALA A 4 -8.98 -19.45 12.75
CA ALA A 4 -8.14 -20.10 11.75
C ALA A 4 -8.43 -21.61 11.59
N LEU A 5 -8.76 -22.31 12.68
CA LEU A 5 -9.18 -23.72 12.66
C LEU A 5 -10.48 -23.90 11.86
N LEU A 6 -11.51 -23.11 12.15
CA LEU A 6 -12.80 -23.15 11.46
C LEU A 6 -12.65 -22.85 9.97
N LEU A 7 -11.87 -21.83 9.61
CA LEU A 7 -11.61 -21.48 8.21
C LEU A 7 -10.84 -22.58 7.48
N ARG A 8 -9.85 -23.23 8.12
CA ARG A 8 -9.16 -24.38 7.51
C ARG A 8 -10.08 -25.58 7.32
N ALA A 9 -10.92 -25.89 8.30
CA ALA A 9 -11.90 -26.98 8.20
C ALA A 9 -12.84 -26.72 7.02
N TYR A 10 -13.40 -25.50 6.92
CA TYR A 10 -14.24 -25.07 5.81
C TYR A 10 -13.53 -25.17 4.44
N LEU A 11 -12.29 -24.70 4.33
CA LEU A 11 -11.56 -24.76 3.06
C LEU A 11 -11.21 -26.20 2.66
N ARG A 12 -10.96 -27.08 3.63
CA ARG A 12 -10.71 -28.51 3.36
C ARG A 12 -11.97 -29.20 2.87
N THR A 13 -13.11 -28.97 3.52
CA THR A 13 -14.37 -29.57 3.08
C THR A 13 -14.77 -29.03 1.71
N ARG A 14 -14.70 -27.71 1.47
CA ARG A 14 -15.05 -27.13 0.18
C ARG A 14 -14.15 -27.59 -0.98
N LYS A 15 -12.87 -27.87 -0.74
CA LYS A 15 -11.98 -28.46 -1.76
C LYS A 15 -12.50 -29.79 -2.33
N LEU A 16 -13.34 -30.50 -1.58
CA LEU A 16 -13.95 -31.76 -2.02
C LEU A 16 -15.17 -31.52 -2.95
N PHE A 17 -15.67 -30.28 -3.04
CA PHE A 17 -16.95 -29.98 -3.69
C PHE A 17 -16.92 -28.88 -4.77
N ASP A 18 -15.82 -28.13 -4.94
CA ASP A 18 -15.81 -26.94 -5.81
C ASP A 18 -14.59 -26.89 -6.76
N ASN A 19 -14.87 -26.76 -8.07
CA ASN A 19 -13.90 -26.69 -9.18
C ASN A 19 -13.61 -25.24 -9.64
N LYS A 20 -14.10 -24.20 -8.92
CA LYS A 20 -13.97 -22.80 -9.34
C LYS A 20 -12.58 -22.18 -9.08
N ARG A 21 -12.28 -21.15 -9.90
CA ARG A 21 -11.01 -20.41 -10.02
C ARG A 21 -10.41 -20.04 -8.66
N ARG A 22 -9.18 -20.49 -8.41
CA ARG A 22 -8.40 -20.14 -7.24
C ARG A 22 -7.52 -18.92 -7.57
N TYR A 23 -7.91 -17.73 -7.12
CA TYR A 23 -6.98 -16.60 -7.09
C TYR A 23 -6.06 -16.75 -5.87
N GLY A 24 -4.93 -17.42 -6.02
CA GLY A 24 -3.81 -17.45 -5.05
C GLY A 24 -4.20 -17.38 -3.56
N ARG A 25 -3.92 -16.23 -2.94
CA ARG A 25 -4.11 -15.92 -1.50
C ARG A 25 -5.56 -15.57 -1.10
N ILE A 26 -6.46 -15.27 -2.04
CA ILE A 26 -7.84 -14.81 -1.77
C ILE A 26 -8.83 -15.97 -1.96
N LYS A 27 -9.86 -16.04 -1.11
CA LYS A 27 -10.90 -17.08 -1.15
C LYS A 27 -12.26 -16.44 -0.91
N ASP A 28 -13.15 -16.59 -1.88
CA ASP A 28 -14.55 -16.18 -1.73
C ASP A 28 -15.28 -17.17 -0.84
N LEU A 29 -16.00 -16.66 0.14
CA LEU A 29 -16.79 -17.43 1.11
C LEU A 29 -18.28 -17.01 0.99
N PRO A 30 -19.22 -17.88 1.39
CA PRO A 30 -20.64 -17.55 1.43
C PRO A 30 -20.93 -16.26 2.20
N PHE A 31 -22.08 -15.66 1.91
CA PHE A 31 -22.59 -14.44 2.58
C PHE A 31 -21.74 -13.18 2.32
N GLY A 32 -21.12 -13.08 1.14
CA GLY A 32 -20.31 -11.92 0.74
C GLY A 32 -19.09 -11.75 1.64
N LEU A 33 -18.43 -12.86 1.97
CA LEU A 33 -17.23 -12.89 2.81
C LEU A 33 -16.02 -13.21 1.94
N ILE A 34 -14.92 -12.54 2.21
CA ILE A 34 -13.64 -12.74 1.54
C ILE A 34 -12.62 -13.12 2.60
N LEU A 35 -11.87 -14.18 2.34
CA LEU A 35 -10.75 -14.60 3.17
C LEU A 35 -9.43 -14.38 2.44
N LYS A 36 -8.60 -13.48 2.97
CA LYS A 36 -7.19 -13.32 2.59
C LYS A 36 -6.34 -14.23 3.47
N ILE A 37 -5.55 -15.10 2.84
CA ILE A 37 -4.61 -16.02 3.49
C ILE A 37 -3.19 -15.63 3.09
N GLY A 38 -2.47 -15.05 4.04
CA GLY A 38 -1.08 -14.65 3.85
C GLY A 38 -0.10 -15.49 4.65
N ARG A 39 1.13 -14.97 4.73
CA ARG A 39 2.10 -15.33 5.79
C ARG A 39 1.92 -14.31 6.93
N SER A 40 2.84 -14.23 7.91
CA SER A 40 2.77 -13.28 9.04
C SER A 40 2.30 -11.86 8.66
N ARG A 41 2.70 -11.41 7.46
CA ARG A 41 2.23 -10.29 6.61
C ARG A 41 0.81 -9.74 6.88
N THR A 42 -0.24 -10.57 6.96
CA THR A 42 -1.64 -10.07 6.95
C THR A 42 -2.15 -9.57 8.32
N ALA A 43 -1.41 -9.79 9.42
CA ALA A 43 -1.86 -9.37 10.76
C ALA A 43 -1.71 -7.85 10.93
N VAL A 44 -0.66 -7.30 10.32
CA VAL A 44 -0.41 -5.85 10.24
C VAL A 44 -1.52 -5.21 9.40
N GLU A 45 -1.83 -5.75 8.23
CA GLU A 45 -2.86 -5.23 7.33
C GLU A 45 -4.24 -5.13 8.01
N ALA A 46 -4.70 -6.17 8.73
CA ALA A 46 -5.99 -6.12 9.43
C ALA A 46 -6.03 -5.02 10.51
N THR A 47 -4.91 -4.80 11.19
CA THR A 47 -4.74 -3.74 12.19
C THR A 47 -4.75 -2.37 11.52
N THR A 48 -4.00 -2.20 10.42
CA THR A 48 -3.99 -0.97 9.62
C THR A 48 -5.39 -0.64 9.11
N VAL A 49 -6.10 -1.57 8.49
CA VAL A 49 -7.45 -1.33 7.97
C VAL A 49 -8.40 -0.88 9.08
N SER A 50 -8.27 -1.45 10.28
CA SER A 50 -9.05 -1.04 11.45
C SER A 50 -8.68 0.37 11.93
N PHE A 51 -7.38 0.69 11.92
CA PHE A 51 -6.86 2.02 12.24
C PHE A 51 -7.38 3.08 11.25
N ILE A 52 -7.28 2.83 9.94
CA ILE A 52 -7.78 3.74 8.90
C ILE A 52 -9.27 3.97 9.02
N ARG A 53 -10.07 2.90 9.19
CA ARG A 53 -11.52 3.05 9.39
C ARG A 53 -11.86 3.91 10.60
N SER A 54 -11.09 3.81 11.67
CA SER A 54 -11.42 4.49 12.94
C SER A 54 -11.02 5.97 12.94
N ASN A 55 -10.11 6.38 12.05
CA ASN A 55 -9.51 7.71 12.07
C ASN A 55 -9.74 8.52 10.78
N THR A 56 -10.41 7.94 9.77
CA THR A 56 -10.65 8.60 8.48
C THR A 56 -12.03 8.24 7.94
N THR A 57 -12.46 8.92 6.87
CA THR A 57 -13.64 8.56 6.09
C THR A 57 -13.31 7.66 4.90
N ILE A 58 -12.08 7.15 4.82
CA ILE A 58 -11.61 6.36 3.69
C ILE A 58 -12.39 5.04 3.68
N PRO A 59 -13.05 4.69 2.57
CA PRO A 59 -13.75 3.43 2.48
C PRO A 59 -12.72 2.30 2.44
N VAL A 60 -12.74 1.40 3.43
CA VAL A 60 -11.85 0.24 3.51
C VAL A 60 -12.65 -1.03 3.81
N PRO A 61 -12.18 -2.25 3.43
CA PRO A 61 -12.92 -3.51 3.62
C PRO A 61 -13.27 -3.79 5.07
N ARG A 62 -14.51 -4.20 5.36
CA ARG A 62 -14.95 -4.52 6.74
C ARG A 62 -14.32 -5.81 7.24
N VAL A 63 -13.22 -5.68 7.97
CA VAL A 63 -12.61 -6.78 8.73
C VAL A 63 -13.63 -7.33 9.73
N VAL A 64 -13.90 -8.62 9.62
CA VAL A 64 -14.77 -9.39 10.52
C VAL A 64 -13.92 -10.06 11.60
N ALA A 65 -12.80 -10.65 11.20
CA ALA A 65 -11.86 -11.29 12.11
C ALA A 65 -10.47 -11.38 11.47
N SER A 66 -9.43 -11.41 12.29
CA SER A 66 -8.09 -11.81 11.87
C SER A 66 -7.47 -12.76 12.89
N ASP A 67 -6.62 -13.67 12.44
CA ASP A 67 -6.00 -14.68 13.29
C ASP A 67 -4.70 -15.19 12.68
N GLN A 68 -3.75 -15.62 13.51
CA GLN A 68 -2.49 -16.23 13.08
C GLN A 68 -2.44 -17.66 13.61
N ALA A 69 -2.31 -18.63 12.69
CA ALA A 69 -2.15 -20.02 13.05
C ALA A 69 -1.48 -20.80 11.91
N PHE A 70 -0.82 -21.91 12.24
CA PHE A 70 -0.22 -22.83 11.26
C PHE A 70 0.75 -22.16 10.28
N GLY A 71 1.54 -21.19 10.76
CA GLY A 71 2.48 -20.42 9.95
C GLY A 71 1.82 -19.49 8.92
N LYS A 72 0.51 -19.21 9.05
CA LYS A 72 -0.25 -18.35 8.15
C LYS A 72 -1.02 -17.32 8.94
N THR A 73 -1.35 -16.22 8.26
CA THR A 73 -2.29 -15.23 8.77
C THR A 73 -3.55 -15.26 7.93
N TYR A 74 -4.67 -15.13 8.62
CA TYR A 74 -6.01 -15.17 8.08
C TYR A 74 -6.67 -13.82 8.36
N MET A 75 -7.23 -13.20 7.33
CA MET A 75 -8.05 -12.00 7.46
C MET A 75 -9.37 -12.24 6.74
N LEU A 76 -10.42 -12.34 7.54
CA LEU A 76 -11.79 -12.46 7.07
C LEU A 76 -12.40 -11.07 7.01
N MET A 77 -12.92 -10.69 5.86
CA MET A 77 -13.53 -9.39 5.62
C MET A 77 -14.80 -9.53 4.78
N ARG A 78 -15.62 -8.47 4.74
CA ARG A 78 -16.73 -8.36 3.79
C ARG A 78 -16.20 -8.04 2.40
N GLU A 79 -16.84 -8.63 1.41
CA GLU A 79 -16.68 -8.25 0.02
C GLU A 79 -17.00 -6.76 -0.17
N VAL A 80 -16.21 -6.09 -1.01
CA VAL A 80 -16.41 -4.69 -1.37
C VAL A 80 -17.22 -4.60 -2.65
N LYS A 81 -18.05 -3.56 -2.78
CA LYS A 81 -18.85 -3.33 -3.99
C LYS A 81 -18.01 -2.66 -5.07
N GLY A 82 -18.40 -2.84 -6.33
CA GLY A 82 -17.77 -2.18 -7.47
C GLY A 82 -16.71 -3.03 -8.16
N ARG A 83 -15.96 -2.41 -9.07
CA ARG A 83 -14.81 -3.01 -9.77
C ARG A 83 -13.56 -2.18 -9.50
N ASP A 84 -12.39 -2.77 -9.65
CA ASP A 84 -11.15 -2.00 -9.50
C ASP A 84 -11.04 -0.90 -10.58
N LEU A 85 -10.35 0.17 -10.22
CA LEU A 85 -10.20 1.35 -11.05
C LEU A 85 -9.32 1.05 -12.26
N GLN A 86 -8.44 0.04 -12.18
CA GLN A 86 -7.63 -0.35 -13.33
C GLN A 86 -8.50 -0.80 -14.51
N ASP A 87 -9.47 -1.66 -14.25
CA ASP A 87 -10.43 -2.11 -15.26
C ASP A 87 -11.44 -1.02 -15.66
N MET A 88 -11.83 -0.17 -14.70
CA MET A 88 -12.84 0.87 -14.93
C MET A 88 -12.29 2.13 -15.60
N TRP A 89 -11.02 2.48 -15.40
CA TRP A 89 -10.44 3.75 -15.85
C TRP A 89 -10.71 4.04 -17.33
N PRO A 90 -10.49 3.10 -18.28
CA PRO A 90 -10.77 3.33 -19.70
C PRO A 90 -12.25 3.55 -20.02
N GLN A 91 -13.15 3.11 -19.14
CA GLN A 91 -14.61 3.18 -19.31
C GLN A 91 -15.23 4.45 -18.71
N LEU A 92 -14.51 5.13 -17.80
CA LEU A 92 -14.98 6.36 -17.19
C LEU A 92 -14.83 7.55 -18.15
N ASP A 93 -15.84 8.41 -18.20
CA ASP A 93 -15.72 9.71 -18.86
C ASP A 93 -14.86 10.69 -18.03
N HIS A 94 -14.49 11.81 -18.65
CA HIS A 94 -13.62 12.81 -18.02
C HIS A 94 -14.19 13.39 -16.71
N ASN A 95 -15.52 13.58 -16.65
CA ASN A 95 -16.18 14.10 -15.45
C ASN A 95 -16.17 13.06 -14.32
N GLN A 96 -16.40 11.78 -14.64
CA GLN A 96 -16.31 10.68 -13.69
C GLN A 96 -14.87 10.51 -13.17
N ARG A 97 -13.87 10.54 -14.04
CA ARG A 97 -12.44 10.52 -13.66
C ARG A 97 -12.11 11.65 -12.70
N THR A 98 -12.54 12.88 -13.03
CA THR A 98 -12.34 14.06 -12.18
C THR A 98 -12.91 13.88 -10.77
N LYS A 99 -14.12 13.33 -10.64
CA LYS A 99 -14.74 13.06 -9.34
C LYS A 99 -14.03 11.97 -8.54
N VAL A 100 -13.59 10.90 -9.21
CA VAL A 100 -12.79 9.84 -8.56
C VAL A 100 -11.48 10.42 -8.04
N VAL A 101 -10.77 11.18 -8.87
CA VAL A 101 -9.51 11.85 -8.54
C VAL A 101 -9.67 12.84 -7.37
N ALA A 102 -10.76 13.60 -7.34
CA ALA A 102 -11.06 14.50 -6.22
C ALA A 102 -11.29 13.75 -4.89
N GLN A 103 -11.99 12.61 -4.92
CA GLN A 103 -12.15 11.75 -3.74
C GLN A 103 -10.80 11.20 -3.26
N LEU A 104 -9.97 10.69 -4.18
CA LEU A 104 -8.64 10.15 -3.86
C LEU A 104 -7.74 11.24 -3.25
N ARG A 105 -7.75 12.46 -3.80
CA ARG A 105 -7.03 13.60 -3.21
C ARG A 105 -7.49 13.89 -1.78
N SER A 106 -8.81 13.88 -1.55
CA SER A 106 -9.36 14.06 -0.20
C SER A 106 -8.89 12.97 0.76
N TYR A 107 -8.85 11.71 0.31
CA TYR A 107 -8.37 10.59 1.12
C TYR A 107 -6.87 10.66 1.43
N VAL A 108 -6.03 11.03 0.45
CA VAL A 108 -4.59 11.27 0.70
C VAL A 108 -4.39 12.40 1.70
N ALA A 109 -5.15 13.49 1.60
CA ALA A 109 -5.10 14.57 2.58
C ALA A 109 -5.46 14.08 4.00
N GLN A 110 -6.46 13.21 4.13
CA GLN A 110 -6.81 12.60 5.41
C GLN A 110 -5.70 11.69 5.96
N LEU A 111 -5.09 10.84 5.12
CA LEU A 111 -3.95 10.01 5.52
C LEU A 111 -2.79 10.87 6.05
N ARG A 112 -2.46 11.95 5.33
CA ARG A 112 -1.39 12.86 5.73
C ARG A 112 -1.69 13.67 6.99
N ALA A 113 -2.96 13.81 7.35
CA ALA A 113 -3.40 14.46 8.57
C ALA A 113 -3.41 13.53 9.80
N LEU A 114 -3.22 12.21 9.61
CA LEU A 114 -3.14 11.27 10.74
C LEU A 114 -1.93 11.63 11.62
N SER A 115 -2.17 11.78 12.92
CA SER A 115 -1.10 12.09 13.86
C SER A 115 -0.31 10.83 14.21
N PRO A 116 1.03 10.88 14.21
CA PRO A 116 1.83 9.76 14.68
C PRO A 116 1.61 9.41 16.15
N SER A 117 1.05 10.33 16.95
CA SER A 117 0.63 10.06 18.33
C SER A 117 -0.46 8.98 18.45
N LEU A 118 -1.24 8.76 17.39
CA LEU A 118 -2.23 7.68 17.32
C LEU A 118 -1.57 6.30 17.16
N SER A 119 -0.27 6.28 16.83
CA SER A 119 0.55 5.09 16.64
C SER A 119 1.46 4.88 17.85
N ARG A 120 1.10 3.94 18.72
CA ARG A 120 1.91 3.57 19.90
C ARG A 120 3.39 3.36 19.55
N GLY A 121 4.27 3.98 20.33
CA GLY A 121 5.72 3.83 20.21
C GLY A 121 6.35 4.60 19.03
N HIS A 122 5.56 5.33 18.23
CA HIS A 122 6.11 6.10 17.13
C HIS A 122 7.00 7.24 17.64
N GLN A 123 8.18 7.37 17.05
CA GLN A 123 9.12 8.46 17.31
C GLN A 123 8.95 9.53 16.23
N ALA A 124 8.88 10.80 16.62
CA ALA A 124 8.69 11.90 15.68
C ALA A 124 9.77 11.86 14.58
N GLY A 125 9.33 11.90 13.32
CA GLY A 125 10.22 11.85 12.15
C GLY A 125 10.64 10.44 11.72
N ALA A 126 10.21 9.37 12.40
CA ALA A 126 10.61 8.01 12.04
C ALA A 126 9.87 7.47 10.81
N VAL A 127 10.61 6.84 9.90
CA VAL A 127 10.05 6.08 8.78
C VAL A 127 9.79 4.65 9.24
N CYS A 128 8.52 4.28 9.42
CA CYS A 128 8.14 3.04 10.07
C CYS A 128 6.71 2.60 9.75
N GLY A 129 6.37 1.35 10.00
CA GLY A 129 4.99 0.86 9.91
C GLY A 129 4.13 1.39 11.06
N LEU A 130 2.83 1.05 11.03
CA LEU A 130 1.94 1.33 12.14
C LEU A 130 2.47 0.69 13.44
N HIS A 131 2.45 1.44 14.54
CA HIS A 131 3.02 1.06 15.84
C HIS A 131 4.54 0.84 15.84
N TYR A 132 5.27 1.62 15.04
CA TYR A 132 6.74 1.59 14.96
C TYR A 132 7.30 0.23 14.53
N THR A 133 6.52 -0.54 13.78
CA THR A 133 6.99 -1.80 13.19
C THR A 133 7.90 -1.51 12.00
N SER A 134 8.62 -2.52 11.51
CA SER A 134 9.22 -2.46 10.18
C SER A 134 8.15 -2.20 9.11
N THR A 135 8.52 -1.47 8.05
CA THR A 135 7.68 -1.32 6.87
C THR A 135 7.94 -2.43 5.86
N ARG A 136 7.22 -2.37 4.74
CA ARG A 136 7.44 -3.21 3.57
C ARG A 136 7.34 -2.34 2.35
N ASP A 137 8.29 -2.54 1.45
CA ASP A 137 8.24 -1.94 0.13
C ASP A 137 8.80 -2.93 -0.88
N GLY A 138 7.94 -3.41 -1.77
CA GLY A 138 8.32 -4.36 -2.83
C GLY A 138 9.48 -3.87 -3.70
N ARG A 139 9.59 -2.56 -3.88
CA ARG A 139 10.63 -1.90 -4.67
C ARG A 139 12.01 -2.00 -4.02
N ILE A 140 12.07 -1.97 -2.69
CA ILE A 140 13.35 -1.90 -1.93
C ILE A 140 13.87 -3.30 -1.64
N ALA A 141 13.01 -4.19 -1.12
CA ALA A 141 13.45 -5.48 -0.59
C ALA A 141 12.50 -6.63 -0.92
N SER A 142 11.66 -6.47 -1.95
CA SER A 142 10.64 -7.43 -2.38
C SER A 142 9.69 -7.85 -1.25
N ALA A 143 10.03 -8.90 -0.49
CA ALA A 143 9.21 -9.41 0.60
C ALA A 143 9.84 -9.23 1.99
N THR A 144 11.05 -8.68 2.08
CA THR A 144 11.76 -8.51 3.35
C THR A 144 11.32 -7.22 4.04
N PRO A 145 10.96 -7.24 5.33
CA PRO A 145 10.70 -6.01 6.08
C PRO A 145 11.93 -5.11 6.13
N ILE A 146 11.72 -3.80 6.11
CA ILE A 146 12.77 -2.79 6.22
C ILE A 146 12.48 -1.85 7.40
N GLY A 147 13.53 -1.29 7.99
CA GLY A 147 13.39 -0.43 9.17
C GLY A 147 12.84 -1.16 10.41
N PRO A 148 12.25 -0.44 11.39
CA PRO A 148 11.97 1.00 11.37
C PRO A 148 13.25 1.84 11.28
N PHE A 149 13.15 3.02 10.68
CA PHE A 149 14.25 3.98 10.57
C PHE A 149 13.98 5.18 11.49
N PRO A 150 15.00 5.69 12.19
CA PRO A 150 14.82 6.79 13.13
C PRO A 150 14.45 8.11 12.47
N ASN A 151 14.80 8.31 11.20
CA ASN A 151 14.50 9.51 10.41
C ASN A 151 14.58 9.24 8.90
N GLU A 152 14.25 10.24 8.10
CA GLU A 152 14.36 10.18 6.63
C GLU A 152 15.79 9.94 6.15
N SER A 153 16.79 10.56 6.78
CA SER A 153 18.20 10.38 6.43
C SER A 153 18.63 8.89 6.47
N ALA A 154 18.27 8.18 7.54
CA ALA A 154 18.53 6.75 7.68
C ALA A 154 17.74 5.88 6.70
N PHE A 155 16.53 6.33 6.30
CA PHE A 155 15.77 5.68 5.24
C PHE A 155 16.45 5.87 3.88
N ASN A 156 16.91 7.09 3.55
CA ASN A 156 17.64 7.39 2.32
C ASN A 156 18.95 6.62 2.23
N ASP A 157 19.71 6.52 3.33
CA ASP A 157 20.92 5.69 3.39
C ASP A 157 20.61 4.22 3.06
N HIS A 158 19.45 3.72 3.51
CA HIS A 158 19.01 2.37 3.18
C HIS A 158 18.61 2.21 1.71
N LEU A 159 18.02 3.22 1.07
CA LEU A 159 17.76 3.20 -0.39
C LEU A 159 19.05 3.06 -1.18
N ILE A 160 20.11 3.75 -0.76
CA ILE A 160 21.44 3.65 -1.36
C ILE A 160 22.01 2.25 -1.21
N LEU A 161 21.96 1.68 0.00
CA LEU A 161 22.41 0.30 0.26
C LEU A 161 21.63 -0.72 -0.57
N ALA A 162 20.32 -0.52 -0.75
CA ALA A 162 19.50 -1.41 -1.56
C ALA A 162 19.86 -1.36 -3.06
N ALA A 163 20.38 -0.22 -3.53
CA ALA A 163 20.80 -0.03 -4.92
C ALA A 163 22.25 -0.47 -5.19
N GLU A 164 23.08 -0.62 -4.16
CA GLU A 164 24.50 -1.03 -4.24
C GLU A 164 24.76 -2.24 -5.15
N PRO A 165 23.97 -3.33 -5.14
CA PRO A 165 24.21 -4.47 -6.01
C PRO A 165 23.99 -4.21 -7.51
N PHE A 166 23.40 -3.07 -7.87
CA PHE A 166 22.92 -2.78 -9.23
C PHE A 166 23.58 -1.56 -9.88
N MET A 167 24.37 -0.80 -9.11
CA MET A 167 24.95 0.47 -9.54
C MET A 167 26.42 0.55 -9.15
N ASP A 168 27.19 1.40 -9.84
CA ASP A 168 28.59 1.61 -9.50
C ASP A 168 28.75 2.41 -8.20
N GLU A 169 29.83 2.11 -7.45
CA GLU A 169 30.12 2.75 -6.17
C GLU A 169 30.34 4.26 -6.25
N THR A 170 30.60 4.82 -7.44
CA THR A 170 30.83 6.27 -7.62
C THR A 170 29.56 7.08 -7.84
N THR A 171 28.52 6.47 -8.41
CA THR A 171 27.23 7.12 -8.69
C THR A 171 26.38 7.26 -7.43
N LEU A 172 26.38 6.26 -6.55
CA LEU A 172 25.54 6.22 -5.35
C LEU A 172 25.76 7.41 -4.39
N PRO A 173 27.00 7.82 -4.05
CA PRO A 173 27.24 9.02 -3.25
C PRO A 173 26.72 10.30 -3.90
N ALA A 174 26.81 10.42 -5.23
CA ALA A 174 26.33 11.59 -5.97
C ALA A 174 24.80 11.67 -6.01
N ILE A 175 24.09 10.53 -6.03
CA ILE A 175 22.64 10.50 -5.85
C ILE A 175 22.28 10.88 -4.41
N ARG A 176 22.91 10.24 -3.41
CA ARG A 176 22.63 10.50 -1.98
C ARG A 176 22.79 11.98 -1.60
N ALA A 177 23.81 12.65 -2.14
CA ALA A 177 24.09 14.06 -1.88
C ALA A 177 23.01 15.02 -2.43
N ARG A 178 22.19 14.57 -3.39
CA ARG A 178 21.06 15.33 -3.93
C ARG A 178 19.72 14.99 -3.25
N MET A 179 19.68 13.93 -2.45
CA MET A 179 18.48 13.56 -1.69
C MET A 179 18.27 14.53 -0.53
N ARG A 180 17.01 14.88 -0.29
CA ARG A 180 16.59 15.68 0.86
C ARG A 180 16.30 14.78 2.05
N ASP A 181 16.54 15.31 3.25
CA ASP A 181 16.28 14.63 4.53
C ASP A 181 15.30 15.43 5.43
N ASP A 182 14.58 16.40 4.84
CA ASP A 182 13.76 17.39 5.54
C ASP A 182 12.26 17.33 5.18
N HIS A 183 11.82 16.24 4.55
CA HIS A 183 10.41 16.06 4.24
C HIS A 183 9.61 15.79 5.50
N ARG A 184 8.34 16.22 5.47
CA ARG A 184 7.39 15.79 6.49
C ARG A 184 7.15 14.28 6.37
N ILE A 185 7.24 13.59 7.50
CA ILE A 185 6.80 12.20 7.61
C ILE A 185 5.29 12.15 7.84
N CYS A 186 4.60 11.38 7.01
CA CYS A 186 3.15 11.24 7.03
C CYS A 186 2.72 9.79 6.78
N PHE A 187 1.49 9.45 7.14
CA PHE A 187 0.97 8.12 6.85
C PHE A 187 0.65 8.00 5.35
N THR A 188 1.11 6.93 4.72
CA THR A 188 0.93 6.61 3.30
C THR A 188 0.27 5.23 3.16
N HIS A 189 -0.43 5.03 2.05
CA HIS A 189 -0.93 3.73 1.63
C HIS A 189 0.23 2.84 1.16
N GLY A 190 1.21 3.42 0.47
CA GLY A 190 2.39 2.71 -0.03
C GLY A 190 2.16 2.01 -1.36
N ASP A 191 0.95 1.57 -1.67
CA ASP A 191 0.60 0.99 -2.99
C ASP A 191 -0.74 1.52 -3.53
N LEU A 192 -0.92 2.85 -3.60
CA LEU A 192 -2.18 3.48 -4.07
C LEU A 192 -2.34 3.39 -5.61
N ALA A 193 -2.24 2.18 -6.14
CA ALA A 193 -2.39 1.88 -7.55
C ALA A 193 -3.88 1.66 -7.92
N PRO A 194 -4.28 1.87 -9.19
CA PRO A 194 -5.65 1.66 -9.66
C PRO A 194 -6.26 0.29 -9.34
N ARG A 195 -5.44 -0.77 -9.35
CA ARG A 195 -5.86 -2.14 -8.99
C ARG A 195 -6.34 -2.30 -7.54
N ASN A 196 -5.94 -1.36 -6.67
CA ASN A 196 -6.27 -1.36 -5.24
C ASN A 196 -7.41 -0.39 -4.90
N ILE A 197 -7.96 0.31 -5.90
CA ILE A 197 -9.05 1.29 -5.73
C ILE A 197 -10.30 0.71 -6.36
N PHE A 198 -11.37 0.50 -5.59
CA PHE A 198 -12.65 0.03 -6.10
C PHE A 198 -13.60 1.21 -6.33
N VAL A 199 -14.32 1.16 -7.45
CA VAL A 199 -15.31 2.18 -7.83
C VAL A 199 -16.63 1.56 -8.26
N ASP A 200 -17.71 2.31 -8.05
CA ASP A 200 -19.04 2.08 -8.60
C ASP A 200 -19.48 3.38 -9.31
N GLY A 201 -19.33 3.41 -10.64
CA GLY A 201 -19.40 4.65 -11.42
C GLY A 201 -18.29 5.63 -11.03
N ASP A 202 -18.69 6.82 -10.57
CA ASP A 202 -17.78 7.90 -10.15
C ASP A 202 -17.46 7.89 -8.65
N LYS A 203 -17.96 6.89 -7.90
CA LYS A 203 -17.79 6.81 -6.45
C LYS A 203 -16.73 5.79 -6.07
N VAL A 204 -15.77 6.19 -5.25
CA VAL A 204 -14.82 5.26 -4.61
C VAL A 204 -15.54 4.47 -3.52
N THR A 205 -15.55 3.15 -3.63
CA THR A 205 -16.26 2.23 -2.74
C THR A 205 -15.35 1.47 -1.78
N ALA A 206 -14.07 1.32 -2.11
CA ALA A 206 -13.04 0.82 -1.20
C ALA A 206 -11.63 1.13 -1.70
N ILE A 207 -10.68 1.28 -0.77
CA ILE A 207 -9.24 1.19 -1.00
C ILE A 207 -8.75 -0.04 -0.24
N ILE A 208 -8.03 -0.93 -0.93
CA ILE A 208 -7.60 -2.24 -0.42
C ILE A 208 -6.07 -2.39 -0.47
N ASP A 209 -5.57 -3.48 0.10
CA ASP A 209 -4.15 -3.87 0.07
C ASP A 209 -3.21 -2.90 0.79
N TRP A 210 -3.50 -2.67 2.07
CA TRP A 210 -2.73 -1.77 2.95
C TRP A 210 -1.44 -2.42 3.51
N GLU A 211 -0.89 -3.43 2.84
CA GLU A 211 0.24 -4.21 3.38
C GLU A 211 1.60 -3.48 3.33
N GLU A 212 1.71 -2.45 2.49
CA GLU A 212 2.91 -1.57 2.37
C GLU A 212 2.75 -0.23 3.10
N SER A 213 1.59 -0.01 3.73
CA SER A 213 1.29 1.24 4.44
C SER A 213 2.23 1.51 5.61
N GLY A 214 2.48 2.79 5.86
CA GLY A 214 3.34 3.22 6.95
C GLY A 214 3.51 4.72 7.01
N TRP A 215 4.35 5.15 7.94
CA TRP A 215 4.88 6.51 8.04
C TRP A 215 6.09 6.63 7.13
N TYR A 216 5.98 7.46 6.09
CA TYR A 216 7.03 7.70 5.10
C TYR A 216 7.16 9.20 4.80
N PRO A 217 8.26 9.64 4.17
CA PRO A 217 8.36 10.96 3.59
C PRO A 217 7.19 11.24 2.65
N GLU A 218 6.67 12.46 2.64
CA GLU A 218 5.46 12.80 1.89
C GLU A 218 5.58 12.64 0.36
N TYR A 219 6.80 12.64 -0.19
CA TYR A 219 7.08 12.34 -1.59
C TYR A 219 6.92 10.85 -1.93
N TRP A 220 7.01 9.95 -0.94
CA TRP A 220 7.10 8.50 -1.18
C TRP A 220 5.85 7.93 -1.85
N GLU A 221 4.66 8.41 -1.50
CA GLU A 221 3.42 8.00 -2.17
C GLU A 221 3.41 8.43 -3.65
N THR A 222 4.04 9.56 -4.00
CA THR A 222 4.21 9.98 -5.41
C THR A 222 5.13 9.02 -6.14
N VAL A 223 6.28 8.68 -5.55
CA VAL A 223 7.21 7.69 -6.12
C VAL A 223 6.47 6.39 -6.41
N LYS A 224 5.72 5.86 -5.44
CA LYS A 224 4.96 4.62 -5.59
C LYS A 224 3.79 4.74 -6.59
N GLY A 225 3.08 5.87 -6.59
CA GLY A 225 1.96 6.11 -7.50
C GLY A 225 2.36 6.27 -8.97
N MET A 226 3.56 6.83 -9.22
CA MET A 226 4.14 6.98 -10.56
C MET A 226 4.72 5.66 -11.10
N TRP A 227 4.88 4.64 -10.24
CA TRP A 227 5.25 3.27 -10.59
C TRP A 227 4.04 2.40 -11.02
N SER A 228 2.96 3.03 -11.51
CA SER A 228 1.73 2.35 -11.91
C SER A 228 1.90 1.54 -13.21
N THR A 229 1.21 0.39 -13.28
CA THR A 229 1.12 -0.41 -14.51
C THR A 229 0.23 0.23 -15.59
N ILE A 230 -0.56 1.25 -15.23
CA ILE A 230 -1.35 2.00 -16.21
C ILE A 230 -0.41 2.96 -16.95
N LYS A 231 -0.20 2.70 -18.25
CA LYS A 231 0.60 3.55 -19.15
C LYS A 231 -0.17 4.76 -19.71
N ASP A 232 -1.34 5.05 -19.16
CA ASP A 232 -2.18 6.20 -19.53
C ASP A 232 -1.58 7.50 -18.95
N PRO A 233 -1.17 8.46 -19.79
CA PRO A 233 -0.68 9.75 -19.31
C PRO A 233 -1.68 10.50 -18.43
N GLU A 234 -2.99 10.32 -18.63
CA GLU A 234 -4.01 10.96 -17.79
C GLU A 234 -3.97 10.43 -16.35
N TRP A 235 -3.62 9.16 -16.15
CA TRP A 235 -3.43 8.61 -14.81
C TRP A 235 -2.20 9.23 -14.12
N HIS A 236 -1.09 9.43 -14.83
CA HIS A 236 0.10 10.07 -14.24
C HIS A 236 -0.18 11.51 -13.82
N GLU A 237 -0.89 12.28 -14.65
CA GLU A 237 -1.31 13.64 -14.27
C GLU A 237 -2.32 13.62 -13.10
N ALA A 238 -3.22 12.63 -13.08
CA ALA A 238 -4.11 12.41 -11.94
C ALA A 238 -3.34 12.11 -10.65
N VAL A 239 -2.28 11.30 -10.69
CA VAL A 239 -1.43 11.00 -9.51
C VAL A 239 -0.85 12.29 -8.94
N LYS A 240 -0.28 13.17 -9.76
CA LYS A 240 0.24 14.47 -9.30
C LYS A 240 -0.85 15.29 -8.60
N PHE A 241 -2.05 15.32 -9.16
CA PHE A 241 -3.18 16.00 -8.53
C PHE A 241 -3.63 15.34 -7.22
N ILE A 242 -3.66 14.01 -7.15
CA ILE A 242 -4.03 13.25 -5.94
C ILE A 242 -3.05 13.55 -4.81
N MET A 243 -1.76 13.61 -5.09
CA MET A 243 -0.72 13.83 -4.08
C MET A 243 -0.68 15.29 -3.60
N GLY A 244 -1.16 16.26 -4.37
CA GLY A 244 -1.38 17.63 -3.88
C GLY A 244 -0.12 18.40 -3.46
N GLY A 245 1.06 17.96 -3.90
CA GLY A 245 2.36 18.62 -3.74
C GLY A 245 3.23 18.39 -4.98
N ASP A 246 4.27 19.21 -5.17
CA ASP A 246 5.25 19.03 -6.24
C ASP A 246 6.41 18.18 -5.73
N PHE A 247 6.41 16.91 -6.14
CA PHE A 247 7.42 15.92 -5.80
C PHE A 247 8.10 15.37 -7.06
N GLU A 248 8.02 16.10 -8.18
CA GLU A 248 8.57 15.67 -9.46
C GLU A 248 10.10 15.53 -9.39
N ALA A 249 10.78 16.43 -8.69
CA ALA A 249 12.23 16.37 -8.49
C ALA A 249 12.63 15.13 -7.66
N ASP A 250 11.93 14.88 -6.55
CA ASP A 250 12.18 13.70 -5.69
C ASP A 250 11.93 12.39 -6.45
N TRP A 251 10.83 12.33 -7.22
CA TRP A 251 10.52 11.19 -8.07
C TRP A 251 11.59 10.96 -9.15
N ARG A 252 12.04 12.01 -9.84
CA ARG A 252 13.09 11.88 -10.87
C ARG A 252 14.41 11.43 -10.27
N LEU A 253 14.79 11.96 -9.12
CA LEU A 253 16.00 11.55 -8.42
C LEU A 253 15.91 10.08 -7.97
N ASP A 254 14.77 9.68 -7.41
CA ASP A 254 14.51 8.31 -7.00
C ASP A 254 14.56 7.31 -8.17
N ARG A 255 14.17 7.75 -9.38
CA ARG A 255 14.29 6.95 -10.60
C ARG A 255 15.73 6.65 -11.00
N GLU A 256 16.67 7.53 -10.68
CA GLU A 256 18.10 7.27 -10.90
C GLU A 256 18.59 6.05 -10.09
N LEU A 257 17.90 5.65 -9.02
CA LEU A 257 18.16 4.38 -8.34
C LEU A 257 17.38 3.23 -8.97
N SER A 258 16.06 3.39 -9.07
CA SER A 258 15.19 2.25 -9.36
C SER A 258 15.15 1.78 -10.79
N ASP A 259 15.53 2.62 -11.74
CA ASP A 259 15.62 2.19 -13.13
C ASP A 259 16.76 1.14 -13.29
N HIS A 260 17.66 1.02 -12.30
CA HIS A 260 18.75 0.05 -12.25
C HIS A 260 18.48 -1.17 -11.36
N MET A 261 17.60 -1.07 -10.36
CA MET A 261 17.32 -2.16 -9.42
C MET A 261 16.51 -3.29 -10.10
N VAL A 262 17.01 -4.53 -10.01
CA VAL A 262 16.36 -5.71 -10.63
C VAL A 262 15.73 -6.61 -9.56
N GLY A 263 14.40 -6.66 -9.50
CA GLY A 263 13.72 -7.58 -8.57
C GLY A 263 12.25 -7.28 -8.33
N ALA A 264 11.39 -7.89 -9.14
CA ALA A 264 9.93 -7.87 -9.08
C ALA A 264 9.25 -6.49 -9.18
N PHE A 265 9.10 -6.07 -10.44
CA PHE A 265 7.89 -5.44 -10.97
C PHE A 265 6.59 -5.96 -10.33
#